data_AF-A0AAY5ESM1-F1
#
_entry.id   AF-A0AAY5ESM1-F1
#
_cell.length_a   1.000
_cell.length_b   1.000
_cell.length_c   1.000
_cell.angle_alpha   90.00
_cell.angle_beta   90.00
_cell.angle_gamma   90.00
#
_symmetry.space_group_name_H-M   'P 1'
#
loop_
_entity.id
_entity.type
_entity.pdbx_description
1 polymer ?
#
loop_
_entity_poly.entity_id
_entity_poly.type
_entity_poly.pdbx_seq_one_letter_code
_entity_poly.pdbx_strand_id
1 'polypeptide(L)'
;MIERADSAVSSVAQRNLEGYVGFANLPNQVYRKSVKRGFEFTLMVVGESGLGKSTLINSLFLTDLYSKEYPGPSQRIKKTVQVEQSKVLVKEGGVQLTLTIVDTPGFGDAVDNSNCWQPVINYIDSKCEDFLNAESRVNRRQMPDNRVHCCLYFIAPSGHGLKPLDIEFMKRLHDKVNIIPLIAKADTMTPEECQHFKKQIMKEIQEHKIKIYEFPDTEEDEDNKLIRKIKERMPLAVVGSNVVVEVNGRKVRGRQYPWGVAEVENGEHCDFTVLRNMLIRTHMQDLKDVTNNVHYENYRSRKLAAVTCNGVDGTKNKGQLTKYVLVCGVSLPLAQMEEERREHVMKMKKMESEMEQVFEMKVKEKKQKLKDSEAELERRHEQMKRNLEAQYKELEEKRRQFEEEKVNWEAQQRLLEQQKLDVSKTMEKNKKKGKIF
;
A
#
# COMPACT_ATOMS: atom_id res chain seq x y z
N MET A 1 -7.71 -3.86 -53.72
CA MET A 1 -7.04 -2.57 -53.43
C MET A 1 -7.94 -1.80 -52.50
N ILE A 2 -7.58 -1.71 -51.22
CA ILE A 2 -8.31 -0.94 -50.21
C ILE A 2 -7.37 0.22 -49.86
N GLU A 3 -7.68 1.42 -50.32
CA GLU A 3 -6.99 2.65 -49.94
C GLU A 3 -7.25 2.96 -48.47
N ARG A 4 -6.17 3.22 -47.73
CA ARG A 4 -6.21 3.72 -46.35
C ARG A 4 -6.42 5.23 -46.38
N ALA A 5 -7.35 5.72 -45.57
CA ALA A 5 -7.56 7.14 -45.33
C ALA A 5 -6.39 7.72 -44.51
N ASP A 6 -5.73 8.73 -45.05
CA ASP A 6 -4.74 9.55 -44.33
C ASP A 6 -5.43 10.40 -43.26
N SER A 7 -4.98 10.26 -42.02
CA SER A 7 -5.40 11.07 -40.88
C SER A 7 -4.79 12.47 -40.97
N ALA A 8 -5.64 13.49 -41.14
CA ALA A 8 -5.23 14.89 -41.13
C ALA A 8 -4.65 15.30 -39.76
N VAL A 9 -3.36 15.64 -39.73
CA VAL A 9 -2.72 16.30 -38.59
C VAL A 9 -3.16 17.76 -38.61
N SER A 10 -3.93 18.18 -37.59
CA SER A 10 -4.29 19.58 -37.37
C SER A 10 -3.02 20.40 -37.09
N SER A 11 -2.58 21.20 -38.06
CA SER A 11 -1.51 22.18 -37.88
C SER A 11 -2.06 23.37 -37.09
N VAL A 12 -1.51 23.59 -35.89
CA VAL A 12 -1.89 24.72 -35.04
C VAL A 12 -1.42 26.02 -35.71
N ALA A 13 -2.36 26.87 -36.12
CA ALA A 13 -2.05 28.17 -36.71
C ALA A 13 -1.44 29.11 -35.66
N GLN A 14 -0.14 29.40 -35.77
CA GLN A 14 0.52 30.45 -35.00
C GLN A 14 0.00 31.82 -35.44
N ARG A 15 -0.82 32.46 -34.60
CA ARG A 15 -1.21 33.87 -34.76
C ARG A 15 -0.33 34.74 -33.87
N ASN A 16 0.37 35.68 -34.47
CA ASN A 16 1.10 36.71 -33.72
C ASN A 16 0.09 37.63 -33.04
N LEU A 17 0.20 37.76 -31.71
CA LEU A 17 -0.69 38.60 -30.90
C LEU A 17 -0.31 40.08 -31.07
N GLU A 18 -1.28 40.93 -31.43
CA GLU A 18 -1.10 42.38 -31.63
C GLU A 18 -0.98 43.19 -30.32
N GLY A 19 -0.60 42.58 -29.20
CA GLY A 19 -0.46 43.27 -27.92
C GLY A 19 0.19 42.46 -26.80
N TYR A 20 0.64 43.14 -25.74
CA TYR A 20 1.25 42.50 -24.57
C TYR A 20 0.19 41.86 -23.66
N VAL A 21 0.01 40.55 -23.78
CA VAL A 21 -0.99 39.77 -23.01
C VAL A 21 -0.48 39.36 -21.62
N GLY A 22 0.82 39.50 -21.34
CA GLY A 22 1.41 39.21 -20.02
C GLY A 22 1.84 37.76 -19.78
N PHE A 23 1.61 36.82 -20.71
CA PHE A 23 2.18 35.46 -20.65
C PHE A 23 3.71 35.46 -20.65
N ALA A 24 4.34 36.52 -21.19
CA ALA A 24 5.78 36.75 -21.10
C ALA A 24 6.30 36.80 -19.65
N ASN A 25 5.43 37.05 -18.67
CA ASN A 25 5.77 37.07 -17.25
C ASN A 25 5.56 35.71 -16.55
N LEU A 26 5.02 34.69 -17.24
CA LEU A 26 4.85 33.34 -16.69
C LEU A 26 6.17 32.72 -16.24
N PRO A 27 7.29 32.81 -16.99
CA PRO A 27 8.58 32.31 -16.54
C PRO A 27 9.04 32.99 -15.24
N ASN A 28 8.85 34.30 -15.12
CA ASN A 28 9.18 35.05 -13.90
C ASN A 28 8.30 34.64 -12.72
N GLN A 29 7.02 34.32 -12.95
CA GLN A 29 6.13 33.80 -11.91
C GLN A 29 6.56 32.41 -11.44
N VAL A 30 6.90 31.51 -12.38
CA VAL A 30 7.43 30.17 -12.07
C VAL A 30 8.74 30.29 -11.31
N TYR A 31 9.66 31.14 -11.78
CA TYR A 31 10.93 31.42 -11.10
C TYR A 31 10.71 31.90 -9.67
N ARG A 32 9.89 32.93 -9.45
CA ARG A 32 9.61 33.44 -8.09
C ARG A 32 8.97 32.38 -7.19
N LYS A 33 8.08 31.55 -7.72
CA LYS A 33 7.44 30.46 -6.98
C LYS A 33 8.44 29.37 -6.61
N SER A 34 9.32 29.00 -7.54
CA SER A 34 10.39 28.02 -7.33
C SER A 34 11.42 28.52 -6.31
N VAL A 35 11.84 29.78 -6.40
CA VAL A 35 12.77 30.39 -5.43
C VAL A 35 12.17 30.43 -4.03
N LYS A 36 10.89 30.78 -3.88
CA LYS A 36 10.19 30.76 -2.59
C LYS A 36 10.02 29.36 -2.00
N ARG A 37 9.79 28.36 -2.85
CA ARG A 37 9.63 26.96 -2.43
C ARG A 37 10.97 26.33 -2.04
N GLY A 38 12.04 26.77 -2.69
CA GLY A 38 13.36 26.15 -2.58
C GLY A 38 13.44 24.84 -3.38
N PHE A 39 14.63 24.27 -3.39
CA PHE A 39 14.94 23.01 -4.07
C PHE A 39 15.29 21.94 -3.05
N GLU A 40 14.95 20.70 -3.37
CA GLU A 40 15.31 19.53 -2.57
C GLU A 40 16.17 18.61 -3.42
N PHE A 41 17.30 18.18 -2.86
CA PHE A 41 18.21 17.26 -3.54
C PHE A 41 18.74 16.22 -2.55
N THR A 42 18.48 14.94 -2.81
CA THR A 42 19.01 13.83 -2.05
C THR A 42 20.17 13.17 -2.77
N LEU A 43 21.33 13.14 -2.11
CA LEU A 43 22.55 12.48 -2.58
C LEU A 43 22.84 11.28 -1.68
N MET A 44 23.00 10.10 -2.27
CA MET A 44 23.44 8.91 -1.56
C MET A 44 24.89 8.61 -1.89
N VAL A 45 25.66 8.16 -0.90
CA VAL A 45 27.07 7.83 -1.05
C VAL A 45 27.26 6.37 -0.66
N VAL A 46 27.83 5.58 -1.57
CA VAL A 46 28.00 4.13 -1.47
C VAL A 46 29.43 3.76 -1.81
N GLY A 47 30.02 2.81 -1.07
CA GLY A 47 31.34 2.27 -1.37
C GLY A 47 31.96 1.54 -0.19
N GLU A 48 33.12 0.94 -0.43
CA GLU A 48 33.88 0.21 0.60
C GLU A 48 34.21 1.11 1.80
N SER A 49 34.38 0.48 2.97
CA SER A 49 34.82 1.14 4.19
C SER A 49 36.20 1.79 3.98
N GLY A 50 36.41 2.98 4.55
CA GLY A 50 37.72 3.63 4.51
C GLY A 50 38.11 4.29 3.18
N LEU A 51 37.22 4.37 2.18
CA LEU A 51 37.47 5.09 0.92
C LEU A 51 37.39 6.63 1.03
N GLY A 52 36.99 7.17 2.19
CA GLY A 52 36.90 8.62 2.39
C GLY A 52 35.55 9.24 1.99
N LYS A 53 34.47 8.45 2.01
CA LYS A 53 33.09 8.86 1.73
C LYS A 53 32.66 10.12 2.49
N SER A 54 32.72 10.09 3.82
CA SER A 54 32.36 11.21 4.69
C SER A 54 33.27 12.44 4.50
N THR A 55 34.56 12.21 4.23
CA THR A 55 35.52 13.28 3.91
C THR A 55 35.16 13.97 2.59
N LEU A 56 34.77 13.23 1.56
CA LEU A 56 34.36 13.82 0.28
C LEU A 56 33.09 14.64 0.44
N ILE A 57 32.13 14.17 1.24
CA ILE A 57 30.88 14.90 1.54
C ILE A 57 31.19 16.27 2.18
N ASN A 58 32.04 16.31 3.21
CA ASN A 58 32.46 17.55 3.85
C ASN A 58 33.20 18.49 2.88
N SER A 59 34.00 17.90 1.98
CA SER A 59 34.71 18.65 0.95
C SER A 59 33.74 19.27 -0.08
N LEU A 60 32.75 18.51 -0.54
CA LEU A 60 31.82 18.88 -1.61
C LEU A 60 30.93 20.08 -1.24
N PHE A 61 30.44 20.12 -0.01
CA PHE A 61 29.52 21.17 0.45
C PHE A 61 30.20 22.27 1.26
N LEU A 62 31.54 22.23 1.37
CA LEU A 62 32.34 23.17 2.16
C LEU A 62 31.82 23.38 3.60
N THR A 63 31.02 22.46 4.10
CA THR A 63 30.32 22.55 5.38
C THR A 63 30.80 21.42 6.27
N ASP A 64 31.16 21.74 7.52
CA ASP A 64 31.51 20.74 8.53
C ASP A 64 30.22 20.07 9.05
N LEU A 65 29.70 19.11 8.28
CA LEU A 65 28.47 18.40 8.63
C LEU A 65 28.67 17.46 9.81
N TYR A 66 29.91 17.03 10.04
CA TYR A 66 30.31 16.16 11.13
C TYR A 66 31.20 16.92 12.12
N SER A 67 30.61 17.72 13.01
CA SER A 67 31.24 18.40 14.17
C SER A 67 32.33 19.44 13.85
N LYS A 68 32.31 20.57 14.58
CA LYS A 68 33.36 21.62 14.54
C LYS A 68 34.64 21.23 15.28
N GLU A 69 34.61 20.16 16.07
CA GLU A 69 35.78 19.64 16.75
C GLU A 69 36.43 18.57 15.88
N TYR A 70 37.36 19.01 15.03
CA TYR A 70 38.36 18.16 14.41
C TYR A 70 39.28 17.61 15.50
N PRO A 71 39.21 16.33 15.87
CA PRO A 71 40.10 15.81 16.90
C PRO A 71 41.33 15.20 16.19
N GLY A 72 42.05 16.06 15.47
CA GLY A 72 43.27 15.71 14.76
C GLY A 72 43.17 14.51 13.80
N PRO A 73 44.30 14.02 13.27
CA PRO A 73 44.36 12.81 12.44
C PRO A 73 44.04 11.52 13.21
N SER A 74 44.03 11.59 14.55
CA SER A 74 44.02 10.44 15.46
C SER A 74 42.61 10.00 15.87
N GLN A 75 41.63 10.90 15.98
CA GLN A 75 40.24 10.48 16.15
C GLN A 75 39.60 10.23 14.78
N ARG A 76 39.53 8.95 14.44
CA ARG A 76 38.81 8.48 13.26
C ARG A 76 37.33 8.83 13.42
N ILE A 77 36.74 9.40 12.37
CA ILE A 77 35.29 9.48 12.20
C ILE A 77 34.73 8.09 12.50
N LYS A 78 33.74 7.99 13.40
CA LYS A 78 33.13 6.70 13.78
C LYS A 78 32.68 6.00 12.50
N LYS A 79 32.97 4.69 12.39
CA LYS A 79 32.49 3.89 11.26
C LYS A 79 30.96 3.92 11.24
N THR A 80 30.37 4.30 10.11
CA THR A 80 28.92 4.28 9.91
C THR A 80 28.44 2.83 9.92
N VAL A 81 27.63 2.44 10.91
CA VAL A 81 27.11 1.06 11.08
C VAL A 81 25.72 0.89 10.46
N GLN A 82 24.98 1.99 10.29
CA GLN A 82 23.63 2.02 9.71
C GLN A 82 23.51 3.13 8.67
N VAL A 83 22.45 3.11 7.85
CA VAL A 83 22.19 4.16 6.87
C VAL A 83 21.74 5.43 7.61
N GLU A 84 22.56 6.47 7.59
CA GLU A 84 22.30 7.75 8.27
C GLU A 84 21.90 8.84 7.28
N GLN A 85 20.91 9.65 7.63
CA GLN A 85 20.46 10.78 6.82
C GLN A 85 20.85 12.09 7.50
N SER A 86 21.63 12.91 6.81
CA SER A 86 21.98 14.26 7.24
C SER A 86 21.30 15.29 6.33
N LYS A 87 20.44 16.13 6.91
CA LYS A 87 19.76 17.21 6.17
C LYS A 87 20.48 18.54 6.39
N VAL A 88 20.84 19.20 5.30
CA VAL A 88 21.61 20.44 5.29
C VAL A 88 20.84 21.47 4.50
N LEU A 89 20.67 22.64 5.09
CA LEU A 89 20.07 23.77 4.41
C LEU A 89 21.16 24.67 3.88
N VAL A 90 21.36 24.64 2.56
CA VAL A 90 22.32 25.50 1.86
C VAL A 90 21.56 26.69 1.27
N LYS A 91 22.07 27.90 1.48
CA LYS A 91 21.52 29.12 0.88
C LYS A 91 22.59 29.77 0.02
N GLU A 92 22.30 29.94 -1.27
CA GLU A 92 23.20 30.57 -2.24
C GLU A 92 22.39 31.51 -3.13
N GLY A 93 22.84 32.76 -3.31
CA GLY A 93 22.21 33.72 -4.25
C GLY A 93 20.72 34.01 -3.99
N GLY A 94 20.23 33.84 -2.76
CA GLY A 94 18.80 34.01 -2.42
C GLY A 94 17.92 32.79 -2.70
N VAL A 95 18.52 31.69 -3.18
CA VAL A 95 17.88 30.38 -3.36
C VAL A 95 18.19 29.49 -2.17
N GLN A 96 17.19 28.75 -1.69
CA GLN A 96 17.34 27.78 -0.62
C GLN A 96 17.33 26.36 -1.18
N LEU A 97 18.39 25.60 -0.93
CA LEU A 97 18.53 24.18 -1.26
C LEU A 97 18.52 23.35 0.02
N THR A 98 17.54 22.47 0.15
CA THR A 98 17.50 21.42 1.18
C THR A 98 18.20 20.19 0.62
N LEU A 99 19.45 20.01 1.00
CA LEU A 99 20.25 18.88 0.62
C LEU A 99 20.09 17.76 1.66
N THR A 100 19.70 16.56 1.24
CA THR A 100 19.68 15.37 2.09
C THR A 100 20.83 14.46 1.67
N ILE A 101 21.80 14.27 2.54
CA ILE A 101 22.91 13.34 2.32
C ILE A 101 22.58 12.03 3.03
N VAL A 102 22.64 10.93 2.29
CA VAL A 102 22.45 9.59 2.81
C VAL A 102 23.82 8.90 2.83
N ASP A 103 24.39 8.76 4.03
CA ASP A 103 25.61 7.98 4.23
C ASP A 103 25.24 6.52 4.44
N THR A 104 25.89 5.64 3.70
CA THR A 104 25.67 4.19 3.81
C THR A 104 26.86 3.54 4.50
N PRO A 105 26.61 2.50 5.32
CA PRO A 105 27.70 1.77 5.94
C PRO A 105 28.63 1.20 4.85
N GLY A 106 29.94 1.23 5.11
CA GLY A 106 30.90 0.63 4.19
C GLY A 106 30.68 -0.88 4.08
N PHE A 107 30.51 -1.38 2.86
CA PHE A 107 30.53 -2.82 2.60
C PHE A 107 31.97 -3.31 2.43
N GLY A 108 32.18 -4.63 2.48
CA GLY A 108 33.50 -5.24 2.28
C GLY A 108 34.35 -5.45 3.55
N ASP A 109 33.90 -4.98 4.72
CA ASP A 109 34.59 -5.20 6.01
C ASP A 109 34.32 -6.59 6.61
N ALA A 110 33.24 -7.26 6.20
CA ALA A 110 32.85 -8.57 6.72
C ALA A 110 33.46 -9.72 5.91
N VAL A 111 33.59 -10.91 6.52
CA VAL A 111 34.05 -12.12 5.82
C VAL A 111 33.00 -12.59 4.80
N ASP A 112 31.72 -12.45 5.13
CA ASP A 112 30.60 -12.68 4.21
C ASP A 112 29.98 -11.34 3.79
N ASN A 113 30.05 -11.02 2.51
CA ASN A 113 29.48 -9.81 1.91
C ASN A 113 28.35 -10.11 0.92
N SER A 114 27.83 -11.34 0.89
CA SER A 114 26.85 -11.78 -0.12
C SER A 114 25.51 -11.03 -0.10
N ASN A 115 25.19 -10.26 0.95
CA ASN A 115 23.94 -9.48 1.03
C ASN A 115 24.16 -8.01 1.44
N CYS A 116 25.37 -7.47 1.22
CA CYS A 116 25.73 -6.12 1.68
C CYS A 116 24.94 -4.98 1.01
N TRP A 117 24.39 -5.20 -0.19
CA TRP A 117 23.55 -4.24 -0.90
C TRP A 117 22.11 -4.17 -0.39
N GLN A 118 21.62 -5.18 0.35
CA GLN A 118 20.21 -5.26 0.74
C GLN A 118 19.74 -4.07 1.58
N PRO A 119 20.50 -3.57 2.57
CA PRO A 119 20.10 -2.39 3.35
C PRO A 119 19.96 -1.13 2.49
N VAL A 120 20.87 -0.95 1.51
CA VAL A 120 20.86 0.20 0.60
C VAL A 120 19.67 0.13 -0.36
N ILE A 121 19.42 -1.06 -0.90
CA ILE A 121 18.27 -1.29 -1.79
C ILE A 121 16.95 -1.10 -1.03
N ASN A 122 16.82 -1.69 0.17
CA ASN A 122 15.62 -1.54 1.00
C ASN A 122 15.37 -0.08 1.36
N TYR A 123 16.43 0.69 1.62
CA TYR A 123 16.32 2.11 1.88
C TYR A 123 15.76 2.87 0.66
N ILE A 124 16.29 2.63 -0.54
CA ILE A 124 15.81 3.27 -1.77
C ILE A 124 14.35 2.87 -2.04
N ASP A 125 14.03 1.58 -1.96
CA ASP A 125 12.67 1.08 -2.17
C ASP A 125 11.68 1.67 -1.15
N SER A 126 12.07 1.81 0.11
CA SER A 126 11.26 2.44 1.15
C SER A 126 10.98 3.91 0.83
N LYS A 127 11.95 4.66 0.29
CA LYS A 127 11.72 6.06 -0.14
C LYS A 127 10.81 6.17 -1.35
N CYS A 128 10.92 5.24 -2.30
CA CYS A 128 9.99 5.17 -3.43
C CYS A 128 8.58 4.79 -2.98
N GLU A 129 8.45 3.87 -2.01
CA GLU A 129 7.17 3.45 -1.43
C GLU A 129 6.51 4.57 -0.62
N ASP A 130 7.28 5.31 0.19
CA ASP A 130 6.79 6.50 0.90
C ASP A 130 6.20 7.53 -0.07
N PHE A 131 6.87 7.75 -1.20
CA PHE A 131 6.43 8.68 -2.24
C PHE A 131 5.18 8.17 -2.97
N LEU A 132 5.13 6.87 -3.33
CA LEU A 132 3.96 6.26 -3.96
C LEU A 132 2.73 6.28 -3.04
N ASN A 133 2.94 6.03 -1.74
CA ASN A 133 1.90 6.10 -0.72
C ASN A 133 1.39 7.54 -0.57
N ALA A 134 2.28 8.53 -0.62
CA ALA A 134 1.90 9.94 -0.58
C ALA A 134 1.13 10.37 -1.84
N GLU A 135 1.55 9.92 -3.03
CA GLU A 135 0.85 10.16 -4.31
C GLU A 135 -0.57 9.55 -4.31
N SER A 136 -0.72 8.36 -3.71
CA SER A 136 -1.99 7.64 -3.64
C SER A 136 -2.99 8.23 -2.64
N ARG A 137 -2.57 9.13 -1.74
CA ARG A 137 -3.47 9.74 -0.76
C ARG A 137 -4.47 10.68 -1.45
N VAL A 138 -5.72 10.63 -1.00
CA VAL A 138 -6.82 11.47 -1.53
C VAL A 138 -6.53 12.97 -1.36
N ASN A 139 -5.95 13.37 -0.23
CA ASN A 139 -5.48 14.75 -0.01
C ASN A 139 -4.06 14.93 -0.53
N ARG A 140 -3.94 15.29 -1.80
CA ARG A 140 -2.67 15.58 -2.49
C ARG A 140 -2.09 16.93 -2.05
N ARG A 141 -1.59 17.03 -0.81
CA ARG A 141 -0.70 18.13 -0.43
C ARG A 141 0.66 17.91 -1.06
N GLN A 142 1.30 18.99 -1.50
CA GLN A 142 2.63 18.94 -2.10
C GLN A 142 3.66 18.57 -1.03
N MET A 143 4.08 17.30 -1.00
CA MET A 143 5.02 16.75 -0.02
C MET A 143 6.49 16.92 -0.47
N PRO A 144 7.45 16.94 0.48
CA PRO A 144 8.87 16.99 0.17
C PRO A 144 9.35 15.69 -0.48
N ASP A 145 10.20 15.80 -1.49
CA ASP A 145 10.80 14.69 -2.21
C ASP A 145 12.02 14.14 -1.43
N ASN A 146 11.83 12.97 -0.81
CA ASN A 146 12.90 12.27 -0.10
C ASN A 146 13.51 11.12 -0.92
N ARG A 147 13.19 11.00 -2.21
CA ARG A 147 13.78 9.98 -3.10
C ARG A 147 15.26 10.28 -3.32
N VAL A 148 16.04 9.24 -3.56
CA VAL A 148 17.47 9.37 -3.86
C VAL A 148 17.63 9.74 -5.33
N HIS A 149 18.14 10.94 -5.62
CA HIS A 149 18.29 11.40 -7.01
C HIS A 149 19.59 10.94 -7.67
N CYS A 150 20.64 10.80 -6.86
CA CYS A 150 21.97 10.42 -7.32
C CYS A 150 22.67 9.56 -6.28
N CYS A 151 23.32 8.49 -6.75
CA CYS A 151 24.21 7.66 -5.95
C CYS A 151 25.65 7.83 -6.44
N LEU A 152 26.51 8.35 -5.57
CA LEU A 152 27.95 8.36 -5.78
C LEU A 152 28.51 7.00 -5.37
N TYR A 153 29.05 6.27 -6.33
CA TYR A 153 29.64 4.96 -6.11
C TYR A 153 31.17 5.05 -6.05
N PHE A 154 31.74 4.81 -4.87
CA PHE A 154 33.17 4.90 -4.64
C PHE A 154 33.83 3.55 -4.96
N ILE A 155 34.71 3.57 -5.95
CA ILE A 155 35.55 2.47 -6.39
C ILE A 155 36.90 2.62 -5.70
N ALA A 156 37.40 1.52 -5.13
CA ALA A 156 38.73 1.49 -4.54
C ALA A 156 39.82 1.62 -5.64
N PRO A 157 40.90 2.39 -5.40
CA PRO A 157 41.99 2.52 -6.36
C PRO A 157 42.88 1.27 -6.32
N SER A 158 42.44 0.20 -6.99
CA SER A 158 43.17 -1.07 -7.07
C SER A 158 44.19 -1.12 -8.22
N GLY A 159 44.01 -0.30 -9.25
CA GLY A 159 44.86 -0.28 -10.45
C GLY A 159 44.62 -1.45 -11.43
N HIS A 160 43.79 -2.44 -11.08
CA HIS A 160 43.61 -3.67 -11.87
C HIS A 160 42.21 -3.89 -12.43
N GLY A 161 41.19 -3.16 -11.97
CA GLY A 161 39.79 -3.31 -12.42
C GLY A 161 38.76 -3.18 -11.29
N LEU A 162 37.48 -3.38 -11.62
CA LEU A 162 36.38 -3.43 -10.66
C LEU A 162 36.41 -4.74 -9.88
N LYS A 163 36.12 -4.67 -8.57
CA LYS A 163 35.95 -5.89 -7.78
C LYS A 163 34.66 -6.60 -8.22
N PRO A 164 34.60 -7.94 -8.22
CA PRO A 164 33.37 -8.68 -8.52
C PRO A 164 32.19 -8.28 -7.61
N LEU A 165 32.50 -7.91 -6.35
CA LEU A 165 31.52 -7.37 -5.41
C LEU A 165 30.91 -6.06 -5.91
N ASP A 166 31.73 -5.17 -6.47
CA ASP A 166 31.27 -3.87 -6.98
C ASP A 166 30.39 -4.04 -8.23
N ILE A 167 30.76 -4.99 -9.09
CA ILE A 167 29.98 -5.33 -10.29
C ILE A 167 28.58 -5.80 -9.90
N GLU A 168 28.46 -6.72 -8.95
CA GLU A 168 27.17 -7.22 -8.48
C GLU A 168 26.34 -6.13 -7.78
N PHE A 169 27.01 -5.27 -7.00
CA PHE A 169 26.34 -4.14 -6.34
C PHE A 169 25.75 -3.16 -7.36
N MET A 170 26.55 -2.71 -8.33
CA MET A 170 26.12 -1.80 -9.39
C MET A 170 25.04 -2.44 -10.28
N LYS A 171 25.12 -3.75 -10.56
CA LYS A 171 24.08 -4.49 -11.29
C LYS A 171 22.72 -4.47 -10.59
N ARG A 172 22.66 -4.41 -9.26
CA ARG A 172 21.38 -4.32 -8.56
C ARG A 172 20.89 -2.89 -8.38
N LEU A 173 21.83 -1.94 -8.34
CA LEU A 173 21.54 -0.54 -8.06
C LEU A 173 21.13 0.26 -9.33
N HIS A 174 21.68 -0.08 -10.50
CA HIS A 174 21.53 0.73 -11.72
C HIS A 174 20.09 0.88 -12.22
N ASP A 175 19.21 -0.05 -11.87
CA ASP A 175 17.80 0.01 -12.26
C ASP A 175 16.98 0.95 -11.35
N LYS A 176 17.50 1.28 -10.16
CA LYS A 176 16.78 2.02 -9.12
C LYS A 176 17.23 3.47 -8.94
N VAL A 177 18.50 3.76 -9.18
CA VAL A 177 19.09 5.10 -8.95
C VAL A 177 20.15 5.39 -10.01
N ASN A 178 20.31 6.68 -10.33
CA ASN A 178 21.41 7.20 -11.15
C ASN A 178 22.76 6.99 -10.46
N ILE A 179 23.59 6.10 -11.03
CA ILE A 179 24.93 5.81 -10.50
C ILE A 179 25.97 6.69 -11.17
N ILE A 180 26.78 7.37 -10.36
CA ILE A 180 27.99 8.07 -10.80
C ILE A 180 29.21 7.34 -10.21
N PRO A 181 30.02 6.66 -11.04
CA PRO A 181 31.22 5.98 -10.57
C PRO A 181 32.34 7.00 -10.27
N LEU A 182 32.90 6.92 -9.07
CA LEU A 182 34.00 7.74 -8.57
C LEU A 182 35.17 6.86 -8.16
N ILE A 183 36.38 7.17 -8.63
CA ILE A 183 37.60 6.56 -8.11
C ILE A 183 38.00 7.32 -6.84
N ALA A 184 37.97 6.62 -5.72
CA ALA A 184 38.33 7.19 -4.42
C ALA A 184 39.85 7.27 -4.27
N LYS A 185 40.33 8.24 -3.47
CA LYS A 185 41.76 8.41 -3.14
C LYS A 185 42.65 8.37 -4.40
N ALA A 186 42.30 9.18 -5.40
CA ALA A 186 43.05 9.24 -6.65
C ALA A 186 44.53 9.61 -6.48
N ASP A 187 44.89 10.20 -5.33
CA ASP A 187 46.26 10.52 -4.92
C ASP A 187 47.16 9.30 -4.67
N THR A 188 46.63 8.07 -4.70
CA THR A 188 47.44 6.84 -4.57
C THR A 188 47.98 6.30 -5.89
N MET A 189 47.55 6.83 -7.04
CA MET A 189 47.93 6.36 -8.37
C MET A 189 48.64 7.47 -9.14
N THR A 190 49.51 7.10 -10.07
CA THR A 190 50.06 8.08 -11.02
C THR A 190 49.02 8.50 -12.07
N PRO A 191 49.20 9.64 -12.77
CA PRO A 191 48.29 10.04 -13.84
C PRO A 191 48.16 8.99 -14.96
N GLU A 192 49.22 8.27 -15.29
CA GLU A 192 49.23 7.22 -16.31
C GLU A 192 48.42 5.99 -15.85
N GLU A 193 48.63 5.55 -14.60
CA GLU A 193 47.87 4.47 -13.98
C GLU A 193 46.38 4.82 -13.89
N CYS A 194 46.07 6.06 -13.51
CA CYS A 194 44.71 6.55 -13.44
C CYS A 194 44.00 6.48 -14.80
N GLN A 195 44.67 6.90 -15.88
CA GLN A 195 44.11 6.80 -17.23
C GLN A 195 43.87 5.36 -17.67
N HIS A 196 44.81 4.45 -17.37
CA HIS A 196 44.64 3.02 -17.66
C HIS A 196 43.45 2.44 -16.88
N PHE A 197 43.38 2.73 -15.58
CA PHE A 197 42.32 2.26 -14.70
C PHE A 197 40.93 2.78 -15.11
N LYS A 198 40.82 4.07 -15.49
CA LYS A 198 39.58 4.64 -16.04
C LYS A 198 39.09 3.89 -17.28
N LYS A 199 39.98 3.63 -18.24
CA LYS A 199 39.64 2.88 -19.46
C LYS A 199 39.18 1.45 -19.13
N GLN A 200 39.86 0.81 -18.19
CA GLN A 200 39.51 -0.53 -17.78
C GLN A 200 38.14 -0.61 -17.09
N ILE A 201 37.85 0.29 -16.15
CA ILE A 201 36.54 0.37 -15.49
C ILE A 201 35.43 0.57 -16.54
N MET A 202 35.62 1.48 -17.50
CA MET A 202 34.63 1.72 -18.55
C MET A 202 34.38 0.48 -19.42
N LYS A 203 35.44 -0.27 -19.76
CA LYS A 203 35.31 -1.53 -20.50
C LYS A 203 34.51 -2.56 -19.70
N GLU A 204 34.80 -2.72 -18.42
CA GLU A 204 34.11 -3.68 -17.55
C GLU A 204 32.64 -3.30 -17.32
N ILE A 205 32.32 -2.01 -17.16
CA ILE A 205 30.94 -1.51 -17.07
C ILE A 205 30.14 -1.87 -18.33
N GLN A 206 30.75 -1.70 -19.51
CA GLN A 206 30.12 -2.03 -20.80
C GLN A 206 29.92 -3.54 -20.96
N GLU A 207 30.93 -4.35 -20.62
CA GLU A 207 30.88 -5.81 -20.70
C GLU A 207 29.76 -6.38 -19.81
N HIS A 208 29.61 -5.82 -18.61
CA HIS A 208 28.59 -6.24 -17.65
C HIS A 208 27.22 -5.58 -17.87
N LYS A 209 27.09 -4.73 -18.90
CA LYS A 209 25.87 -3.99 -19.26
C LYS A 209 25.27 -3.19 -18.11
N ILE A 210 26.13 -2.57 -17.30
CA ILE A 210 25.70 -1.73 -16.18
C ILE A 210 25.32 -0.35 -16.74
N LYS A 211 24.09 0.08 -16.47
CA LYS A 211 23.62 1.42 -16.86
C LYS A 211 24.13 2.45 -15.86
N ILE A 212 25.15 3.21 -16.24
CA ILE A 212 25.54 4.41 -15.48
C ILE A 212 24.66 5.59 -15.90
N TYR A 213 24.70 6.67 -15.12
CA TYR A 213 24.03 7.90 -15.51
C TYR A 213 24.61 8.41 -16.84
N GLU A 214 23.76 8.46 -17.87
CA GLU A 214 24.07 9.05 -19.16
C GLU A 214 23.45 10.44 -19.22
N PHE A 215 24.27 11.40 -19.64
CA PHE A 215 23.81 12.75 -19.87
C PHE A 215 22.85 12.75 -21.06
N PRO A 216 21.66 13.35 -20.94
CA PRO A 216 20.77 13.50 -22.07
C PRO A 216 21.41 14.41 -23.13
N ASP A 217 21.28 14.03 -24.39
CA ASP A 217 21.68 14.87 -25.52
C ASP A 217 20.71 16.05 -25.60
N THR A 218 21.18 17.25 -25.31
CA THR A 218 20.41 18.48 -25.48
C THR A 218 20.47 18.95 -26.93
N GLU A 219 19.48 19.70 -27.42
CA GLU A 219 19.51 20.24 -28.79
C GLU A 219 20.58 21.34 -28.98
N GLU A 220 21.15 21.86 -27.89
CA GLU A 220 22.16 22.92 -27.90
C GLU A 220 23.58 22.34 -28.04
N ASP A 221 24.27 22.72 -29.13
CA ASP A 221 25.60 22.21 -29.49
C ASP A 221 26.71 22.54 -28.48
N GLU A 222 26.61 23.68 -27.76
CA GLU A 222 27.64 24.09 -26.79
C GLU A 222 27.58 23.28 -25.50
N ASP A 223 26.38 23.01 -24.97
CA ASP A 223 26.20 22.17 -23.80
C ASP A 223 26.60 20.71 -24.10
N ASN A 224 26.30 20.23 -25.31
CA ASN A 224 26.77 18.93 -25.79
C ASN A 224 28.30 18.81 -25.82
N LYS A 225 29.04 19.88 -26.16
CA LYS A 225 30.51 19.86 -26.10
C LYS A 225 31.02 19.74 -24.67
N LEU A 226 30.40 20.43 -23.71
CA LEU A 226 30.75 20.28 -22.29
C LEU A 226 30.45 18.86 -21.78
N ILE A 227 29.28 18.33 -22.13
CA ILE A 227 28.85 16.97 -21.76
C ILE A 227 29.85 15.92 -22.27
N ARG A 228 30.30 16.03 -23.53
CA ARG A 228 31.32 15.12 -24.09
C ARG A 228 32.62 15.17 -23.30
N LYS A 229 33.11 16.35 -22.93
CA LYS A 229 34.31 16.50 -22.09
C LYS A 229 34.18 15.85 -20.73
N ILE A 230 32.99 15.90 -20.11
CA ILE A 230 32.73 15.24 -18.83
C ILE A 230 32.67 13.72 -19.02
N LYS A 231 32.00 13.25 -20.08
CA LYS A 231 31.88 11.83 -20.42
C LYS A 231 33.25 11.18 -20.69
N GLU A 232 34.16 11.89 -21.35
CA GLU A 232 35.55 11.43 -21.57
C GLU A 232 36.36 11.30 -20.27
N ARG A 233 36.02 12.10 -19.24
CA ARG A 233 36.71 12.06 -17.94
C ARG A 233 36.14 11.02 -16.98
N MET A 234 34.99 10.43 -17.29
CA MET A 234 34.37 9.37 -16.49
C MET A 234 35.20 8.08 -16.55
N PRO A 235 35.35 7.35 -15.43
CA PRO A 235 34.93 7.68 -14.07
C PRO A 235 35.80 8.80 -13.44
N LEU A 236 35.20 9.66 -12.60
CA LEU A 236 35.90 10.82 -12.02
C LEU A 236 36.85 10.38 -10.91
N ALA A 237 38.08 10.87 -10.95
CA ALA A 237 39.10 10.57 -9.96
C ALA A 237 39.12 11.66 -8.88
N VAL A 238 38.72 11.31 -7.66
CA VAL A 238 38.48 12.28 -6.57
C VAL A 238 39.42 12.11 -5.38
N VAL A 239 39.81 13.26 -4.82
CA VAL A 239 40.58 13.38 -3.58
C VAL A 239 39.77 14.27 -2.64
N GLY A 240 39.53 13.80 -1.42
CA GLY A 240 38.85 14.57 -0.37
C GLY A 240 39.84 15.06 0.67
N SER A 241 39.74 16.34 1.07
CA SER A 241 40.49 16.87 2.21
C SER A 241 39.66 17.88 2.98
N ASN A 242 39.73 17.77 4.30
CA ASN A 242 39.13 18.74 5.20
C ASN A 242 40.16 19.73 5.77
N VAL A 243 41.45 19.49 5.50
CA VAL A 243 42.54 20.33 5.97
C VAL A 243 42.78 21.43 4.95
N VAL A 244 42.86 22.67 5.45
CA VAL A 244 43.28 23.83 4.67
C VAL A 244 44.79 23.98 4.85
N VAL A 245 45.52 23.95 3.74
CA VAL A 245 46.98 24.10 3.68
C VAL A 245 47.28 25.39 2.91
N GLU A 246 48.33 26.09 3.31
CA GLU A 246 48.78 27.29 2.59
C GLU A 246 49.83 26.90 1.56
N VAL A 247 49.51 27.09 0.28
CA VAL A 247 50.41 26.82 -0.85
C VAL A 247 50.52 28.12 -1.66
N ASN A 248 51.74 28.59 -1.90
CA ASN A 248 51.99 29.82 -2.67
C ASN A 248 51.19 31.05 -2.18
N GLY A 249 51.03 31.19 -0.86
CA GLY A 249 50.29 32.29 -0.23
C GLY A 249 48.76 32.21 -0.38
N ARG A 250 48.22 31.11 -0.93
CA ARG A 250 46.78 30.85 -1.02
C ARG A 250 46.41 29.72 -0.06
N LYS A 251 45.34 29.94 0.71
CA LYS A 251 44.74 28.91 1.56
C LYS A 251 43.87 28.01 0.69
N VAL A 252 44.35 26.80 0.41
CA VAL A 252 43.68 25.81 -0.43
C VAL A 252 43.40 24.55 0.38
N ARG A 253 42.31 23.85 0.07
CA ARG A 253 42.05 22.54 0.68
C ARG A 253 42.94 21.51 0.01
N GLY A 254 43.72 20.79 0.82
CA GLY A 254 44.71 19.86 0.29
C GLY A 254 45.17 18.84 1.31
N ARG A 255 45.79 17.76 0.84
CA ARG A 255 46.44 16.76 1.69
C ARG A 255 47.93 16.99 1.66
N GLN A 256 48.54 17.16 2.82
CA GLN A 256 49.98 17.35 2.94
C GLN A 256 50.68 16.00 3.05
N TYR A 257 51.62 15.76 2.15
CA TYR A 257 52.52 14.62 2.13
C TYR A 257 53.97 15.08 2.37
N PRO A 258 54.88 14.17 2.77
CA PRO A 258 56.30 14.51 2.91
C PRO A 258 56.94 15.04 1.61
N TRP A 259 56.42 14.62 0.44
CA TRP A 259 56.94 15.00 -0.88
C TRP A 259 56.18 16.14 -1.56
N GLY A 260 55.09 16.64 -0.98
CA GLY A 260 54.30 17.71 -1.60
C GLY A 260 52.88 17.84 -1.06
N VAL A 261 52.11 18.76 -1.63
CA VAL A 261 50.71 19.01 -1.24
C VAL A 261 49.78 18.67 -2.40
N ALA A 262 48.87 17.74 -2.17
CA ALA A 262 47.81 17.39 -3.12
C ALA A 262 46.62 18.35 -2.94
N GLU A 263 46.55 19.38 -3.78
CA GLU A 263 45.43 20.31 -3.86
C GLU A 263 44.15 19.64 -4.40
N VAL A 264 43.03 19.79 -3.69
CA VAL A 264 41.75 19.15 -4.07
C VAL A 264 41.03 19.92 -5.17
N GLU A 265 41.13 21.24 -5.19
CA GLU A 265 40.42 22.08 -6.17
C GLU A 265 41.18 22.27 -7.49
N ASN A 266 42.41 21.76 -7.57
CA ASN A 266 43.25 21.87 -8.75
C ASN A 266 42.87 20.79 -9.78
N GLY A 267 42.47 21.23 -10.98
CA GLY A 267 42.01 20.37 -12.06
C GLY A 267 43.08 19.49 -12.71
N GLU A 268 44.36 19.75 -12.44
CA GLU A 268 45.48 18.90 -12.88
C GLU A 268 45.71 17.73 -11.90
N HIS A 269 45.46 17.94 -10.61
CA HIS A 269 45.64 16.91 -9.58
C HIS A 269 44.41 16.03 -9.42
N CYS A 270 43.21 16.57 -9.62
CA CYS A 270 41.98 15.89 -9.30
C CYS A 270 40.78 16.39 -10.12
N ASP A 271 39.86 15.49 -10.47
CA ASP A 271 38.61 15.83 -11.15
C ASP A 271 37.50 16.29 -10.16
N PHE A 272 37.84 16.66 -8.92
CA PHE A 272 36.88 17.06 -7.90
C PHE A 272 36.07 18.31 -8.32
N THR A 273 36.71 19.27 -8.96
CA THR A 273 36.06 20.50 -9.46
C THR A 273 35.03 20.16 -10.54
N VAL A 274 35.30 19.15 -11.37
CA VAL A 274 34.37 18.64 -12.39
C VAL A 274 33.18 17.97 -11.71
N LEU A 275 33.40 17.11 -10.71
CA LEU A 275 32.33 16.47 -9.94
C LEU A 275 31.41 17.52 -9.29
N ARG A 276 32.01 18.52 -8.63
CA ARG A 276 31.27 19.59 -7.95
C ARG A 276 30.42 20.40 -8.92
N ASN A 277 30.99 20.80 -10.05
CA ASN A 277 30.27 21.55 -11.07
C ASN A 277 29.13 20.72 -11.68
N MET A 278 29.40 19.43 -11.96
CA MET A 278 28.40 18.50 -12.50
C MET A 278 27.19 18.35 -11.56
N LEU A 279 27.44 18.09 -10.27
CA LEU A 279 26.38 17.83 -9.29
C LEU A 279 25.59 19.08 -8.89
N ILE A 280 26.28 20.22 -8.70
CA ILE A 280 25.65 21.41 -8.10
C ILE A 280 25.22 22.42 -9.17
N ARG A 281 25.99 22.60 -10.24
CA ARG A 281 25.76 23.70 -11.19
C ARG A 281 24.94 23.30 -12.40
N THR A 282 25.22 22.14 -13.00
CA THR A 282 24.68 21.82 -14.34
C THR A 282 23.60 20.74 -14.32
N HIS A 283 23.81 19.59 -13.66
CA HIS A 283 22.94 18.41 -13.85
C HIS A 283 22.03 18.07 -12.65
N MET A 284 21.91 18.96 -11.66
CA MET A 284 21.07 18.68 -10.48
C MET A 284 19.60 18.44 -10.87
N GLN A 285 19.05 19.30 -11.73
CA GLN A 285 17.66 19.20 -12.17
C GLN A 285 17.46 17.97 -13.05
N ASP A 286 18.40 17.72 -13.97
CA ASP A 286 18.32 16.56 -14.87
C ASP A 286 18.35 15.22 -14.10
N LEU A 287 19.23 15.08 -13.11
CA LEU A 287 19.26 13.91 -12.23
C LEU A 287 17.90 13.67 -11.56
N LYS A 288 17.20 14.73 -11.17
CA LYS A 288 15.85 14.63 -10.59
C LYS A 288 14.82 14.17 -11.63
N ASP A 289 14.90 14.72 -12.84
CA ASP A 289 13.97 14.40 -13.92
C ASP A 289 14.14 12.95 -14.39
N VAL A 290 15.37 12.45 -14.53
CA VAL A 290 15.65 11.03 -14.81
C VAL A 290 15.16 10.13 -13.67
N THR A 291 15.38 10.54 -12.41
CA THR A 291 14.86 9.80 -11.25
C THR A 291 13.34 9.68 -11.29
N ASN A 292 12.64 10.75 -11.66
CA ASN A 292 11.20 10.77 -11.73
C ASN A 292 10.66 9.96 -12.91
N ASN A 293 11.17 10.21 -14.11
CA ASN A 293 10.60 9.68 -15.36
C ASN A 293 11.02 8.24 -15.66
N VAL A 294 12.21 7.82 -15.18
CA VAL A 294 12.75 6.48 -15.45
C VAL A 294 12.64 5.62 -14.20
N HIS A 295 13.37 5.95 -13.15
CA HIS A 295 13.50 5.05 -11.99
C HIS A 295 12.20 4.92 -11.19
N TYR A 296 11.56 6.05 -10.89
CA TYR A 296 10.31 6.05 -10.14
C TYR A 296 9.15 5.47 -10.96
N GLU A 297 8.97 5.85 -12.23
CA GLU A 297 7.92 5.26 -13.07
C GLU A 297 8.12 3.76 -13.31
N ASN A 298 9.36 3.28 -13.46
CA ASN A 298 9.65 1.84 -13.53
C ASN A 298 9.26 1.12 -12.23
N TYR A 299 9.61 1.71 -11.08
CA TYR A 299 9.22 1.18 -9.76
C TYR A 299 7.69 1.16 -9.59
N ARG A 300 7.02 2.26 -9.91
CA ARG A 300 5.57 2.42 -9.84
C ARG A 300 4.86 1.42 -10.74
N SER A 301 5.31 1.29 -11.99
CA SER A 301 4.78 0.31 -12.95
C SER A 301 4.90 -1.12 -12.42
N ARG A 302 6.07 -1.49 -11.85
CA ARG A 302 6.27 -2.82 -11.26
C ARG A 302 5.38 -3.07 -10.04
N LYS A 303 5.26 -2.10 -9.13
CA LYS A 303 4.43 -2.22 -7.93
C LYS A 303 2.95 -2.30 -8.29
N LEU A 304 2.47 -1.45 -9.21
CA LEU A 304 1.09 -1.51 -9.67
C LEU A 304 0.79 -2.80 -10.42
N ALA A 305 1.70 -3.27 -11.27
CA ALA A 305 1.57 -4.57 -11.93
C ALA A 305 1.45 -5.70 -10.90
N ALA A 306 2.30 -5.72 -9.87
CA ALA A 306 2.27 -6.70 -8.78
C ALA A 306 0.94 -6.70 -8.01
N VAL A 307 0.35 -5.51 -7.78
CA VAL A 307 -0.96 -5.38 -7.14
C VAL A 307 -2.08 -5.92 -8.04
N THR A 308 -2.00 -5.68 -9.35
CA THR A 308 -3.03 -6.16 -10.30
C THR A 308 -2.99 -7.67 -10.54
N CYS A 309 -1.81 -8.32 -10.55
CA CYS A 309 -1.72 -9.76 -10.77
C CYS A 309 -2.03 -10.59 -9.52
N ASN A 310 -1.81 -10.07 -8.31
CA ASN A 310 -2.29 -10.72 -7.09
C ASN A 310 -3.83 -10.69 -6.93
N GLY A 311 -4.54 -9.89 -7.75
CA GLY A 311 -6.00 -9.81 -7.77
C GLY A 311 -6.68 -10.78 -8.73
N VAL A 312 -5.93 -11.51 -9.59
CA VAL A 312 -6.51 -12.38 -10.62
C VAL A 312 -5.71 -13.67 -10.71
N ASP A 313 -5.83 -14.57 -9.73
CA ASP A 313 -5.47 -15.98 -9.92
C ASP A 313 -6.32 -16.91 -9.06
N GLY A 314 -7.52 -17.19 -9.58
CA GLY A 314 -8.43 -18.24 -9.11
C GLY A 314 -8.28 -19.57 -9.86
N THR A 315 -7.22 -19.81 -10.64
CA THR A 315 -7.10 -21.03 -11.45
C THR A 315 -5.69 -21.60 -11.54
N LYS A 316 -5.42 -22.56 -10.64
CA LYS A 316 -4.59 -23.78 -10.80
C LYS A 316 -3.55 -23.80 -11.94
N ASN A 317 -2.25 -23.66 -11.63
CA ASN A 317 -1.25 -24.74 -11.71
C ASN A 317 0.21 -24.26 -11.49
N LYS A 318 0.88 -24.93 -10.53
CA LYS A 318 2.32 -25.21 -10.38
C LYS A 318 3.36 -24.19 -10.88
N GLY A 319 4.03 -23.56 -9.91
CA GLY A 319 5.38 -23.03 -10.03
C GLY A 319 5.96 -22.76 -8.65
N GLN A 320 6.91 -23.58 -8.23
CA GLN A 320 7.51 -23.64 -6.90
C GLN A 320 8.38 -22.39 -6.63
N LEU A 321 7.77 -21.22 -6.39
CA LEU A 321 8.50 -19.98 -6.09
C LEU A 321 7.75 -19.03 -5.14
N THR A 322 6.93 -19.56 -4.24
CA THR A 322 6.04 -18.77 -3.35
C THR A 322 6.37 -18.94 -1.87
N LYS A 323 7.62 -19.25 -1.50
CA LYS A 323 8.01 -19.43 -0.09
C LYS A 323 8.77 -18.24 0.54
N TYR A 324 9.23 -17.25 -0.24
CA TYR A 324 10.13 -16.21 0.28
C TYR A 324 9.57 -14.78 0.38
N VAL A 325 8.28 -14.54 0.09
CA VAL A 325 7.69 -13.18 0.11
C VAL A 325 6.55 -13.07 1.12
N LEU A 326 6.71 -13.67 2.31
CA LEU A 326 5.74 -13.58 3.41
C LEU A 326 6.31 -12.80 4.62
N VAL A 327 7.38 -12.03 4.43
CA VAL A 327 8.09 -11.38 5.56
C VAL A 327 7.83 -9.88 5.69
N CYS A 328 7.39 -9.18 4.65
CA CYS A 328 7.03 -7.76 4.80
C CYS A 328 5.54 -7.61 5.08
N GLY A 329 5.21 -7.65 6.37
CA GLY A 329 3.92 -7.27 6.94
C GLY A 329 3.60 -5.79 6.71
N VAL A 330 3.30 -5.44 5.47
CA VAL A 330 2.65 -4.18 5.10
C VAL A 330 1.16 -4.47 5.01
N SER A 331 0.47 -4.19 6.10
CA SER A 331 -0.98 -4.15 6.18
C SER A 331 -1.51 -3.10 5.19
N LEU A 332 -2.01 -3.56 4.04
CA LEU A 332 -2.79 -2.71 3.15
C LEU A 332 -4.12 -2.34 3.85
N PRO A 333 -4.48 -1.06 3.95
CA PRO A 333 -5.79 -0.63 4.47
C PRO A 333 -6.97 -1.20 3.67
N LEU A 334 -6.75 -1.52 2.40
CA LEU A 334 -7.74 -2.19 1.54
C LEU A 334 -7.95 -3.66 1.92
N ALA A 335 -6.90 -4.36 2.36
CA ALA A 335 -7.02 -5.72 2.88
C ALA A 335 -7.73 -5.72 4.24
N GLN A 336 -7.45 -4.73 5.11
CA GLN A 336 -8.18 -4.54 6.37
C GLN A 336 -9.66 -4.24 6.14
N MET A 337 -10.00 -3.34 5.22
CA MET A 337 -11.40 -3.00 4.94
C MET A 337 -12.15 -4.17 4.27
N GLU A 338 -11.45 -5.01 3.53
CA GLU A 338 -11.99 -6.22 2.93
C GLU A 338 -12.13 -7.38 3.92
N GLU A 339 -11.21 -7.49 4.87
CA GLU A 339 -11.26 -8.42 5.99
C GLU A 339 -12.34 -8.02 6.99
N GLU A 340 -12.47 -6.74 7.34
CA GLU A 340 -13.57 -6.20 8.15
C GLU A 340 -14.93 -6.42 7.48
N ARG A 341 -15.02 -6.22 6.15
CA ARG A 341 -16.24 -6.54 5.39
C ARG A 341 -16.54 -8.03 5.43
N ARG A 342 -15.52 -8.88 5.28
CA ARG A 342 -15.67 -10.34 5.31
C ARG A 342 -16.07 -10.84 6.70
N GLU A 343 -15.50 -10.27 7.75
CA GLU A 343 -15.88 -10.52 9.14
C GLU A 343 -17.30 -10.04 9.43
N HIS A 344 -17.68 -8.85 8.96
CA HIS A 344 -19.04 -8.34 9.13
C HIS A 344 -20.05 -9.22 8.39
N VAL A 345 -19.76 -9.64 7.16
CA VAL A 345 -20.61 -10.58 6.40
C VAL A 345 -20.69 -11.93 7.12
N MET A 346 -19.59 -12.45 7.68
CA MET A 346 -19.60 -13.70 8.43
C MET A 346 -20.40 -13.58 9.74
N LYS A 347 -20.29 -12.44 10.45
CA LYS A 347 -21.10 -12.14 11.64
C LYS A 347 -22.58 -12.01 11.29
N MET A 348 -22.92 -11.31 10.21
CA MET A 348 -24.30 -11.17 9.73
C MET A 348 -24.89 -12.53 9.35
N LYS A 349 -24.14 -13.38 8.65
CA LYS A 349 -24.57 -14.73 8.28
C LYS A 349 -24.73 -15.65 9.51
N LYS A 350 -23.85 -15.52 10.51
CA LYS A 350 -23.97 -16.25 11.78
C LYS A 350 -25.21 -15.80 12.55
N MET A 351 -25.44 -14.49 12.64
CA MET A 351 -26.60 -13.90 13.30
C MET A 351 -27.91 -14.27 12.59
N GLU A 352 -27.91 -14.34 11.26
CA GLU A 352 -29.04 -14.82 10.45
C GLU A 352 -29.36 -16.29 10.73
N SER A 353 -28.35 -17.16 10.78
CA SER A 353 -28.53 -18.58 11.12
C SER A 353 -29.03 -18.78 12.56
N GLU A 354 -28.53 -18.00 13.52
CA GLU A 354 -29.01 -18.02 14.90
C GLU A 354 -30.47 -17.54 15.00
N MET A 355 -30.84 -16.47 14.29
CA MET A 355 -32.23 -15.98 14.23
C MET A 355 -33.16 -17.01 13.58
N GLU A 356 -32.73 -17.68 12.52
CA GLU A 356 -33.52 -18.72 11.84
C GLU A 356 -33.76 -19.93 12.74
N GLN A 357 -32.74 -20.39 13.49
CA GLN A 357 -32.91 -21.45 14.48
C GLN A 357 -33.87 -21.08 15.61
N VAL A 358 -33.75 -19.86 16.15
CA VAL A 358 -34.68 -19.36 17.19
C VAL A 358 -36.10 -19.24 16.64
N PHE A 359 -36.24 -18.81 15.39
CA PHE A 359 -37.54 -18.71 14.72
C PHE A 359 -38.17 -20.09 14.53
N GLU A 360 -37.43 -21.09 14.03
CA GLU A 360 -37.92 -22.46 13.90
C GLU A 360 -38.35 -23.05 15.25
N MET A 361 -37.56 -22.83 16.31
CA MET A 361 -37.89 -23.31 17.65
C MET A 361 -39.18 -22.67 18.16
N LYS A 362 -39.34 -21.35 17.99
CA LYS A 362 -40.58 -20.64 18.38
C LYS A 362 -41.79 -21.08 17.55
N VAL A 363 -41.62 -21.33 16.26
CA VAL A 363 -42.70 -21.84 15.40
C VAL A 363 -43.12 -23.25 15.83
N LYS A 364 -42.17 -24.13 16.12
CA LYS A 364 -42.46 -25.47 16.67
C LYS A 364 -43.19 -25.39 18.00
N GLU A 365 -42.74 -24.54 18.92
CA GLU A 365 -43.40 -24.33 20.21
C GLU A 365 -44.84 -23.81 20.04
N LYS A 366 -45.05 -22.83 19.16
CA LYS A 366 -46.39 -22.27 18.88
C LYS A 366 -47.31 -23.30 18.22
N LYS A 367 -46.81 -24.09 17.26
CA LYS A 367 -47.58 -25.19 16.66
C LYS A 367 -47.96 -26.25 17.68
N GLN A 368 -47.06 -26.58 18.60
CA GLN A 368 -47.34 -27.54 19.68
C GLN A 368 -48.43 -27.00 20.62
N LYS A 369 -48.32 -25.75 21.06
CA LYS A 369 -49.37 -25.09 21.87
C LYS A 369 -50.72 -25.07 21.17
N LEU A 370 -50.73 -24.83 19.85
CA LEU A 370 -51.96 -24.85 19.07
C LEU A 370 -52.59 -26.25 19.07
N LYS A 371 -51.78 -27.30 18.85
CA LYS A 371 -52.22 -28.69 18.86
C LYS A 371 -52.74 -29.13 20.23
N ASP A 372 -52.08 -28.71 21.31
CA ASP A 372 -52.52 -29.00 22.66
C ASP A 372 -53.85 -28.28 22.97
N SER A 373 -54.02 -27.04 22.50
CA SER A 373 -55.27 -26.29 22.65
C SER A 373 -56.43 -26.88 21.84
N GLU A 374 -56.15 -27.40 20.64
CA GLU A 374 -57.13 -28.10 19.80
C GLU A 374 -57.58 -29.40 20.47
N ALA A 375 -56.64 -30.19 21.00
CA ALA A 375 -56.95 -31.42 21.74
C ALA A 375 -57.76 -31.16 23.03
N GLU A 376 -57.50 -30.06 23.73
CA GLU A 376 -58.30 -29.66 24.90
C GLU A 376 -59.72 -29.25 24.50
N LEU A 377 -59.87 -28.52 23.39
CA LEU A 377 -61.16 -28.13 22.84
C LEU A 377 -61.98 -29.37 22.44
N GLU A 378 -61.35 -30.34 21.78
CA GLU A 378 -61.96 -31.61 21.38
C GLU A 378 -62.49 -32.40 22.60
N ARG A 379 -61.68 -32.49 23.67
CA ARG A 379 -62.11 -33.13 24.92
C ARG A 379 -63.30 -32.44 25.57
N ARG A 380 -63.30 -31.09 25.59
CA ARG A 380 -64.44 -30.33 26.12
C ARG A 380 -65.70 -30.55 25.28
N HIS A 381 -65.56 -30.60 23.96
CA HIS A 381 -66.65 -30.87 23.04
C HIS A 381 -67.21 -32.27 23.25
N GLU A 382 -66.35 -33.29 23.40
CA GLU A 382 -66.77 -34.66 23.66
C GLU A 382 -67.47 -34.80 25.03
N GLN A 383 -66.97 -34.12 26.07
CA GLN A 383 -67.61 -34.10 27.38
C GLN A 383 -68.98 -33.42 27.35
N MET A 384 -69.10 -32.29 26.63
CA MET A 384 -70.38 -31.60 26.45
C MET A 384 -71.37 -32.47 25.67
N LYS A 385 -70.91 -33.18 24.63
CA LYS A 385 -71.73 -34.14 23.86
C LYS A 385 -72.25 -35.28 24.74
N ARG A 386 -71.39 -35.89 25.57
CA ARG A 386 -71.82 -36.95 26.50
C ARG A 386 -72.84 -36.43 27.52
N ASN A 387 -72.69 -35.22 28.02
CA ASN A 387 -73.68 -34.60 28.91
C ASN A 387 -75.02 -34.36 28.21
N LEU A 388 -75.01 -33.89 26.97
CA LEU A 388 -76.23 -33.72 26.16
C LEU A 388 -76.92 -35.06 25.88
N GLU A 389 -76.16 -36.10 25.54
CA GLU A 389 -76.69 -37.45 25.34
C GLU A 389 -77.31 -38.02 26.62
N ALA A 390 -76.70 -37.77 27.78
CA ALA A 390 -77.26 -38.16 29.08
C ALA A 390 -78.56 -37.41 29.39
N GLN A 391 -78.62 -36.10 29.15
CA GLN A 391 -79.84 -35.30 29.30
C GLN A 391 -80.94 -35.78 28.35
N TYR A 392 -80.60 -36.14 27.12
CA TYR A 392 -81.55 -36.66 26.14
C TYR A 392 -82.15 -37.98 26.63
N LYS A 393 -81.33 -38.92 27.12
CA LYS A 393 -81.81 -40.18 27.70
C LYS A 393 -82.69 -39.97 28.93
N GLU A 394 -82.32 -39.04 29.81
CA GLU A 394 -83.14 -38.73 30.99
C GLU A 394 -84.50 -38.13 30.59
N LEU A 395 -84.53 -37.25 29.59
CA LEU A 395 -85.77 -36.70 29.03
C LEU A 395 -86.62 -37.77 28.34
N GLU A 396 -85.99 -38.70 27.63
CA GLU A 396 -86.66 -39.82 26.97
C GLU A 396 -87.28 -40.79 27.98
N GLU A 397 -86.59 -41.06 29.09
CA GLU A 397 -87.11 -41.89 30.18
C GLU A 397 -88.25 -41.20 30.93
N LYS A 398 -88.14 -39.89 31.21
CA LYS A 398 -89.25 -39.08 31.74
C LYS A 398 -90.45 -39.07 30.81
N ARG A 399 -90.23 -38.97 29.49
CA ARG A 399 -91.30 -39.04 28.50
C ARG A 399 -91.99 -40.41 28.51
N ARG A 400 -91.23 -41.50 28.60
CA ARG A 400 -91.79 -42.85 28.70
C ARG A 400 -92.61 -43.03 29.98
N GLN A 401 -92.09 -42.59 31.13
CA GLN A 401 -92.82 -42.61 32.39
C GLN A 401 -94.13 -41.81 32.30
N PHE A 402 -94.09 -40.62 31.69
CA PHE A 402 -95.29 -39.82 31.48
C PHE A 402 -96.29 -40.48 30.53
N GLU A 403 -95.83 -41.17 29.48
CA GLU A 403 -96.72 -41.95 28.60
C GLU A 403 -97.33 -43.16 29.33
N GLU A 404 -96.57 -43.87 30.17
CA GLU A 404 -97.10 -44.95 31.02
C GLU A 404 -98.12 -44.44 32.05
N GLU A 405 -97.83 -43.32 32.72
CA GLU A 405 -98.77 -42.65 33.63
C GLU A 405 -100.04 -42.21 32.91
N LYS A 406 -99.90 -41.64 31.70
CA LYS A 406 -101.05 -41.24 30.87
C LYS A 406 -101.90 -42.46 30.50
N VAL A 407 -101.29 -43.56 30.05
CA VAL A 407 -102.01 -44.79 29.72
C VAL A 407 -102.71 -45.37 30.95
N ASN A 408 -102.04 -45.39 32.11
CA ASN A 408 -102.66 -45.84 33.37
C ASN A 408 -103.82 -44.95 33.80
N TRP A 409 -103.68 -43.62 33.67
CA TRP A 409 -104.75 -42.67 33.98
C TRP A 409 -105.94 -42.83 33.02
N GLU A 410 -105.69 -43.00 31.72
CA GLU A 410 -106.73 -43.30 30.73
C GLU A 410 -107.43 -44.64 31.02
N ALA A 411 -106.69 -45.67 31.42
CA ALA A 411 -107.25 -46.95 31.83
C ALA A 411 -108.12 -46.83 33.08
N GLN A 412 -107.67 -46.06 34.09
CA GLN A 412 -108.45 -45.77 35.30
C GLN A 412 -109.72 -45.00 34.97
N GLN A 413 -109.66 -43.98 34.10
CA GLN A 413 -110.84 -43.24 33.65
C GLN A 413 -111.84 -44.14 32.91
N ARG A 414 -111.36 -45.02 32.02
CA ARG A 414 -112.22 -46.00 31.34
C ARG A 414 -112.88 -46.97 32.32
N LEU A 415 -112.17 -47.40 33.35
CA LEU A 415 -112.72 -48.28 34.39
C LEU A 415 -113.78 -47.55 35.22
N LEU A 416 -113.55 -46.28 35.53
CA LEU A 416 -114.50 -45.41 36.24
C LEU A 416 -115.76 -45.15 35.39
N GLU A 417 -115.61 -44.92 34.09
CA GLU A 417 -116.71 -44.80 33.13
C GLU A 417 -117.50 -46.10 33.01
N GLN A 418 -116.83 -47.26 32.95
CA GLN A 418 -117.49 -48.57 32.98
C GLN A 418 -118.27 -48.78 34.28
N GLN A 419 -117.70 -48.46 35.44
CA GLN A 419 -118.42 -48.53 36.71
C GLN A 419 -119.64 -47.59 36.74
N LYS A 420 -119.53 -46.37 36.19
CA LYS A 420 -120.68 -45.46 36.07
C LYS A 420 -121.76 -46.03 35.14
N LEU A 421 -121.38 -46.66 34.03
CA LEU A 421 -122.29 -47.34 33.10
C LEU A 421 -122.97 -48.56 33.73
N ASP A 422 -122.25 -49.35 34.52
CA ASP A 422 -122.80 -50.52 35.22
C ASP A 422 -123.72 -50.11 36.38
N VAL A 423 -123.39 -49.05 37.13
CA VAL A 423 -124.31 -48.45 38.12
C VAL A 423 -125.57 -47.92 37.44
N SER A 424 -125.44 -47.28 36.27
CA SER A 424 -126.59 -46.79 35.49
C SER A 424 -127.50 -47.93 35.00
N LYS A 425 -126.91 -49.03 34.48
CA LYS A 425 -127.67 -50.24 34.09
C LYS A 425 -128.35 -50.94 35.27
N THR A 426 -127.73 -50.91 36.45
CA THR A 426 -128.31 -51.49 37.68
C THR A 426 -129.49 -50.64 38.19
N MET A 427 -129.40 -49.31 38.08
CA MET A 427 -130.50 -48.38 38.37
C MET A 427 -131.66 -48.50 37.38
N GLU A 428 -131.40 -48.72 36.08
CA GLU A 428 -132.46 -48.94 35.09
C GLU A 428 -133.22 -50.27 35.28
N LYS A 429 -132.54 -51.34 35.70
CA LYS A 429 -133.21 -52.62 36.02
C LYS A 429 -134.16 -52.52 37.22
N ASN A 430 -133.87 -51.65 38.19
CA ASN A 430 -134.74 -51.45 39.35
C ASN A 430 -135.96 -50.56 39.06
N LYS A 431 -135.92 -49.68 38.05
CA LYS A 431 -137.06 -48.81 37.68
C LYS A 431 -138.16 -49.53 36.88
N LYS A 432 -137.88 -50.65 36.20
CA LYS A 432 -138.88 -51.37 35.38
C LYS A 432 -139.75 -52.38 36.13
N LYS A 433 -139.55 -52.59 37.45
CA LYS A 433 -140.35 -53.53 38.26
C LYS A 433 -141.46 -52.90 39.12
N GLY A 434 -141.66 -51.58 39.06
CA GLY A 434 -142.65 -50.89 39.90
C GLY A 434 -143.58 -49.98 39.10
N LYS A 435 -144.53 -50.56 38.36
CA LYS A 435 -145.78 -49.90 37.93
C LYS A 435 -146.77 -50.96 37.41
N ILE A 436 -147.31 -51.74 38.34
CA ILE A 436 -148.60 -52.41 38.24
C ILE A 436 -149.36 -51.99 39.49
N PHE A 437 -150.30 -51.07 39.34
CA PHE A 437 -151.61 -50.94 39.96
C PHE A 437 -152.22 -49.61 39.52
#